data_AF-A0AAU9MJV4-F1
#
_entry.id   AF-A0AAU9MJV4-F1
#
_cell.length_a   1.000
_cell.length_b   1.000
_cell.length_c   1.000
_cell.angle_alpha   90.00
_cell.angle_beta   90.00
_cell.angle_gamma   90.00
#
_symmetry.space_group_name_H-M   'P 1'
#
loop_
_entity.id
_entity.type
_entity.pdbx_description
1 polymer ?
#
loop_
_entity_poly.entity_id
_entity_poly.type
_entity_poly.pdbx_seq_one_letter_code
_entity_poly.pdbx_strand_id
1 'polypeptide(L)'
;MAGRNKHTWTTEEDTKLIEAFLELHVSGKYGGVDNGFKPGYLKAVQQLLDVSLPNSGLKAEPHIKLRMKTWKNHFNIVHDMVYRTNTSGFGSDTDNCCVTADAEVWVEYIKSHKGAACFRDKPFPQFNNLCKIFGKDRATGHGATNLGEDVTEETQRSLPVDVEGMEDIFE
;
A
#
# COMPACT_ATOMS: atom_id res chain seq x y z
N MET A 1 19.33 -24.39 9.12
CA MET A 1 18.19 -23.67 9.73
C MET A 1 17.33 -23.14 8.59
N ALA A 2 16.17 -23.75 8.32
CA ALA A 2 15.33 -23.34 7.21
C ALA A 2 14.62 -22.03 7.54
N GLY A 3 14.95 -20.97 6.80
CA GLY A 3 14.29 -19.66 6.83
C GLY A 3 12.83 -19.81 6.39
N ARG A 4 11.97 -20.16 7.33
CA ARG A 4 10.51 -20.11 7.20
C ARG A 4 10.09 -18.66 7.38
N ASN A 5 9.04 -18.23 6.67
CA ASN A 5 8.32 -16.94 6.76
C ASN A 5 8.47 -15.99 5.56
N LYS A 6 8.85 -16.45 4.35
CA LYS A 6 8.60 -15.67 3.13
C LYS A 6 7.24 -16.04 2.56
N HIS A 7 6.18 -15.44 3.11
CA HIS A 7 4.86 -15.45 2.49
C HIS A 7 4.82 -14.35 1.43
N THR A 8 4.63 -14.74 0.17
CA THR A 8 4.43 -13.78 -0.92
C THR A 8 2.96 -13.43 -0.99
N TRP A 9 2.63 -12.15 -0.74
CA TRP A 9 1.26 -11.66 -0.78
C TRP A 9 0.75 -11.60 -2.22
N THR A 10 -0.45 -12.11 -2.43
CA THR A 10 -1.16 -11.95 -3.72
C THR A 10 -2.07 -10.70 -3.69
N THR A 11 -2.44 -10.21 -4.87
CA THR A 11 -3.41 -9.11 -5.00
C THR A 11 -4.74 -9.40 -4.32
N GLU A 12 -5.18 -10.66 -4.35
CA GLU A 12 -6.41 -11.09 -3.67
C GLU A 12 -6.25 -11.02 -2.15
N GLU A 13 -5.13 -11.54 -1.62
CA GLU A 13 -4.83 -11.49 -0.19
C GLU A 13 -4.74 -10.05 0.35
N ASP A 14 -4.09 -9.16 -0.40
CA ASP A 14 -4.02 -7.75 -0.04
C ASP A 14 -5.39 -7.08 -0.08
N THR A 15 -6.21 -7.39 -1.09
CA THR A 15 -7.57 -6.84 -1.18
C THR A 15 -8.39 -7.24 0.04
N LYS A 16 -8.37 -8.52 0.40
CA LYS A 16 -9.06 -9.03 1.61
C LYS A 16 -8.47 -8.48 2.90
N LEU A 17 -7.16 -8.26 2.96
CA LEU A 17 -6.52 -7.62 4.10
C LEU A 17 -7.03 -6.19 4.32
N ILE A 18 -7.13 -5.39 3.26
CA ILE A 18 -7.66 -4.03 3.35
C ILE A 18 -9.15 -4.03 3.70
N GLU A 19 -9.96 -4.92 3.12
CA GLU A 19 -11.37 -5.09 3.50
C GLU A 19 -11.52 -5.40 5.00
N ALA A 20 -10.72 -6.34 5.52
CA ALA A 20 -10.73 -6.70 6.94
C ALA A 20 -10.33 -5.52 7.85
N PHE A 21 -9.33 -4.72 7.46
CA PHE A 21 -8.97 -3.51 8.20
C PHE A 21 -10.11 -2.47 8.20
N LEU A 22 -10.77 -2.26 7.06
CA LEU A 22 -11.90 -1.34 6.95
C LEU A 22 -13.08 -1.80 7.82
N GLU A 23 -13.43 -3.08 7.79
CA GLU A 23 -14.53 -3.61 8.60
C GLU A 23 -14.29 -3.37 10.09
N LEU A 24 -13.09 -3.67 10.58
CA LEU A 24 -12.72 -3.42 11.97
C LEU A 24 -12.67 -1.93 12.30
N HIS A 25 -12.23 -1.09 11.36
CA HIS A 25 -12.25 0.37 11.53
C HIS A 25 -13.69 0.89 11.67
N VAL A 26 -14.60 0.50 10.78
CA VAL A 26 -16.02 0.88 10.80
C VAL A 26 -16.70 0.38 12.07
N SER A 27 -16.32 -0.81 12.56
CA SER A 27 -16.88 -1.34 13.81
C SER A 27 -16.57 -0.47 15.04
N GLY A 28 -15.51 0.36 14.98
CA GLY A 28 -15.02 1.19 16.09
C GLY A 28 -14.49 0.40 17.30
N LYS A 29 -14.61 -0.94 17.30
CA LYS A 29 -14.30 -1.79 18.46
C LYS A 29 -12.83 -1.72 18.86
N TYR A 30 -11.95 -1.61 17.87
CA TYR A 30 -10.49 -1.72 18.03
C TYR A 30 -9.71 -0.40 17.96
N GLY A 31 -10.38 0.75 17.91
CA GLY A 31 -9.71 2.06 17.96
C GLY A 31 -8.97 2.25 19.29
N GLY A 32 -7.67 2.52 19.25
CA GLY A 32 -6.82 2.80 20.41
C GLY A 32 -6.49 4.28 20.58
N VAL A 33 -5.63 4.57 21.57
CA VAL A 33 -5.07 5.92 21.80
C VAL A 33 -3.97 6.20 20.77
N ASP A 34 -3.76 7.47 20.39
CA ASP A 34 -2.68 7.94 19.50
C ASP A 34 -2.57 7.19 18.16
N ASN A 35 -3.71 6.96 17.48
CA ASN A 35 -3.76 6.25 16.19
C ASN A 35 -3.26 4.78 16.30
N GLY A 36 -3.27 4.22 17.50
CA GLY A 36 -2.97 2.83 17.80
C GLY A 36 -4.19 1.92 17.67
N PHE A 37 -3.95 0.61 17.67
CA PHE A 37 -5.00 -0.40 17.73
C PHE A 37 -5.02 -1.07 19.09
N LYS A 38 -6.21 -1.39 19.61
CA LYS A 38 -6.35 -2.15 20.84
C LYS A 38 -5.70 -3.54 20.73
N PRO A 39 -5.26 -4.14 21.86
CA PRO A 39 -4.84 -5.53 21.88
C PRO A 39 -5.88 -6.45 21.22
N GLY A 40 -5.42 -7.44 20.47
CA GLY A 40 -6.29 -8.36 19.74
C GLY A 40 -6.72 -7.90 18.35
N TYR A 41 -6.42 -6.67 17.91
CA TYR A 41 -6.74 -6.21 16.55
C TYR A 41 -6.22 -7.16 15.46
N LEU A 42 -4.93 -7.52 15.50
CA LEU A 42 -4.35 -8.44 14.52
C LEU A 42 -4.99 -9.84 14.54
N LYS A 43 -5.51 -10.26 15.70
CA LYS A 43 -6.23 -11.53 15.83
C LYS A 43 -7.62 -11.45 15.22
N ALA A 44 -8.31 -10.33 15.39
CA ALA A 44 -9.59 -10.08 14.72
C ALA A 44 -9.42 -10.02 13.19
N VAL A 45 -8.36 -9.36 12.71
CA VAL A 45 -8.02 -9.36 11.27
C VAL A 45 -7.79 -10.79 10.78
N GLN A 46 -7.02 -11.58 11.53
CA GLN A 46 -6.80 -12.98 11.18
C GLN A 46 -8.12 -13.76 11.08
N GLN A 47 -9.05 -13.58 12.03
CA GLN A 47 -10.35 -14.26 12.00
C GLN A 47 -11.19 -13.90 10.77
N LEU A 48 -11.19 -12.63 10.35
CA LEU A 48 -11.87 -12.21 9.13
C LEU A 48 -11.23 -12.84 7.88
N LEU A 49 -9.89 -12.89 7.83
CA LEU A 49 -9.16 -13.52 6.73
C LEU A 49 -9.34 -15.04 6.68
N ASP A 50 -9.42 -15.72 7.82
CA ASP A 50 -9.68 -17.16 7.89
C ASP A 50 -11.06 -17.51 7.28
N VAL A 51 -12.02 -16.57 7.35
CA VAL A 51 -13.35 -16.69 6.72
C VAL A 51 -13.30 -16.39 5.22
N SER A 52 -12.66 -15.28 4.82
CA SER A 52 -12.63 -14.85 3.41
C SER A 52 -11.64 -15.63 2.54
N LEU A 53 -10.57 -16.15 3.15
CA LEU A 53 -9.46 -16.86 2.49
C LEU A 53 -9.18 -18.17 3.24
N PRO A 54 -10.10 -19.14 3.16
CA PRO A 54 -9.92 -20.42 3.83
C PRO A 54 -8.64 -21.09 3.30
N ASN A 55 -7.81 -21.58 4.23
CA ASN A 55 -6.51 -22.24 3.95
C ASN A 55 -5.36 -21.33 3.52
N SER A 56 -5.49 -20.00 3.61
CA SER A 56 -4.37 -19.07 3.34
C SER A 56 -3.16 -19.27 4.26
N GLY A 57 -3.36 -19.84 5.46
CA GLY A 57 -2.30 -20.05 6.44
C GLY A 57 -1.75 -18.74 7.03
N LEU A 58 -2.44 -17.61 6.79
CA LEU A 58 -2.07 -16.30 7.28
C LEU A 58 -2.24 -16.24 8.80
N LYS A 59 -1.20 -15.77 9.49
CA LYS A 59 -1.22 -15.63 10.95
C LYS A 59 -1.13 -14.16 11.33
N ALA A 60 -1.80 -13.79 12.42
CA ALA A 60 -1.71 -12.46 13.04
C ALA A 60 -0.25 -12.00 13.15
N GLU A 61 0.63 -12.91 13.58
CA GLU A 61 2.08 -12.74 13.54
C GLU A 61 2.75 -14.00 12.96
N PRO A 62 3.80 -13.85 12.13
CA PRO A 62 4.37 -12.58 11.67
C PRO A 62 3.66 -11.95 10.45
N HIS A 63 2.86 -12.71 9.71
CA HIS A 63 2.42 -12.34 8.35
C HIS A 63 1.61 -11.04 8.29
N ILE A 64 0.47 -10.99 9.01
CA ILE A 64 -0.44 -9.84 8.97
C ILE A 64 0.23 -8.59 9.55
N LYS A 65 0.95 -8.73 10.67
CA LYS A 65 1.68 -7.62 11.30
C LYS A 65 2.73 -7.00 10.38
N LEU A 66 3.51 -7.82 9.67
CA LEU A 66 4.52 -7.32 8.74
C LEU A 66 3.87 -6.62 7.56
N ARG A 67 2.85 -7.22 6.94
CA ARG A 67 2.15 -6.59 5.80
C ARG A 67 1.46 -5.30 6.20
N MET A 68 0.84 -5.23 7.38
CA MET A 68 0.26 -4.00 7.92
C MET A 68 1.30 -2.88 8.08
N LYS A 69 2.52 -3.22 8.56
CA LYS A 69 3.62 -2.25 8.65
C LYS A 69 4.02 -1.73 7.26
N THR A 70 4.12 -2.62 6.27
CA THR A 70 4.39 -2.24 4.87
C THR A 70 3.32 -1.29 4.34
N TRP A 71 2.03 -1.64 4.49
CA TRP A 71 0.91 -0.79 4.07
C TRP A 71 0.91 0.57 4.75
N LYS A 72 1.18 0.63 6.05
CA LYS A 72 1.31 1.90 6.78
C LYS A 72 2.49 2.73 6.28
N ASN A 73 3.62 2.11 5.95
CA ASN A 73 4.76 2.80 5.37
C ASN A 73 4.44 3.36 3.98
N HIS A 74 3.85 2.55 3.09
CA HIS A 74 3.42 2.98 1.76
C HIS A 74 2.43 4.14 1.82
N PHE A 75 1.42 4.03 2.68
CA PHE A 75 0.48 5.11 2.96
C PHE A 75 1.20 6.39 3.40
N ASN A 76 2.14 6.31 4.34
CA ASN A 76 2.86 7.48 4.83
C ASN A 76 3.68 8.16 3.73
N ILE A 77 4.35 7.39 2.86
CA ILE A 77 5.15 7.93 1.75
C ILE A 77 4.24 8.72 0.81
N VAL A 78 3.15 8.11 0.34
CA VAL A 78 2.21 8.74 -0.60
C VAL A 78 1.52 9.95 0.05
N HIS A 79 1.11 9.82 1.31
CA HIS A 79 0.49 10.91 2.06
C HIS A 79 1.45 12.10 2.23
N ASP A 80 2.73 11.84 2.54
CA ASP A 80 3.73 12.91 2.66
C ASP A 80 4.02 13.57 1.31
N MET A 81 3.94 12.85 0.20
CA MET A 81 4.10 13.45 -1.13
C MET A 81 2.95 14.40 -1.47
N VAL A 82 1.71 13.98 -1.21
CA VAL A 82 0.51 14.72 -1.63
C VAL A 82 0.15 15.85 -0.66
N TYR A 83 0.31 15.66 0.65
CA TYR A 83 -0.26 16.56 1.65
C TYR A 83 0.76 17.33 2.49
N ARG A 84 2.07 17.09 2.33
CA ARG A 84 3.09 17.80 3.10
C ARG A 84 3.38 19.17 2.48
N THR A 85 3.63 20.16 3.32
CA THR A 85 3.87 21.54 2.89
C THR A 85 5.17 21.75 2.10
N ASN A 86 6.11 20.80 2.17
CA ASN A 86 7.44 20.91 1.55
C ASN A 86 7.60 20.04 0.29
N THR A 87 6.49 19.57 -0.28
CA THR A 87 6.46 18.77 -1.51
C THR A 87 5.74 19.54 -2.63
N SER A 88 6.09 20.83 -2.79
CA SER A 88 5.57 21.66 -3.88
C SER A 88 5.90 21.02 -5.23
N GLY A 89 4.89 20.79 -6.07
CA GLY A 89 5.04 20.12 -7.37
C GLY A 89 4.50 18.70 -7.41
N PHE A 90 4.13 18.12 -6.26
CA PHE A 90 3.34 16.89 -6.21
C PHE A 90 1.84 17.18 -6.16
N GLY A 91 1.09 16.47 -7.00
CA GLY A 91 -0.35 16.36 -6.98
C GLY A 91 -0.80 14.91 -6.82
N SER A 92 -2.11 14.71 -6.84
CA SER A 92 -2.71 13.38 -6.86
C SER A 92 -3.74 13.31 -7.98
N ASP A 93 -3.62 12.31 -8.85
CA ASP A 93 -4.69 11.92 -9.75
C ASP A 93 -5.67 11.02 -8.98
N THR A 94 -6.89 11.53 -8.79
CA THR A 94 -7.92 10.83 -8.02
C THR A 94 -8.54 9.70 -8.84
N ASP A 95 -8.62 9.84 -10.17
CA ASP A 95 -9.20 8.85 -11.06
C ASP A 95 -8.30 7.62 -11.19
N ASN A 96 -6.99 7.84 -11.32
CA ASN A 96 -5.99 6.78 -11.40
C ASN A 96 -5.40 6.37 -10.04
N CYS A 97 -5.82 7.03 -8.96
CA CYS A 97 -5.30 6.82 -7.60
C CYS A 97 -3.76 6.84 -7.54
N CYS A 98 -3.11 7.73 -8.28
CA CYS A 98 -1.64 7.81 -8.37
C CYS A 98 -1.12 9.20 -8.01
N VAL A 99 0.16 9.26 -7.61
CA VAL A 99 0.84 10.53 -7.33
C VAL A 99 1.37 11.09 -8.64
N THR A 100 1.09 12.37 -8.91
CA THR A 100 1.52 13.06 -10.13
C THR A 100 2.53 14.15 -9.79
N ALA A 101 3.55 14.32 -10.63
CA ALA A 101 4.53 15.39 -10.56
C ALA A 101 5.36 15.41 -11.85
N ASP A 102 6.04 16.52 -12.10
CA ASP A 102 7.01 16.59 -13.19
C ASP A 102 8.19 15.64 -12.97
N ALA A 103 8.80 15.20 -14.06
CA ALA A 103 9.94 14.28 -14.02
C ALA A 103 11.09 14.82 -13.18
N GLU A 104 11.35 16.13 -13.22
CA GLU A 104 12.40 16.80 -12.43
C GLU A 104 12.11 16.74 -10.93
N VAL A 105 10.86 16.98 -10.54
CA VAL A 105 10.39 16.90 -9.15
C VAL A 105 10.56 15.48 -8.60
N TRP A 106 10.18 14.46 -9.39
CA TRP A 106 10.41 13.06 -9.03
C TRP A 106 11.90 12.73 -8.85
N VAL A 107 12.74 13.15 -9.80
CA VAL A 107 14.20 12.90 -9.76
C VAL A 107 14.83 13.54 -8.54
N GLU A 108 14.45 14.77 -8.19
CA GLU A 108 14.96 15.44 -6.99
C GLU A 108 14.46 14.78 -5.69
N TYR A 109 13.17 14.48 -5.61
CA TYR A 109 12.56 13.90 -4.41
C TYR A 109 13.12 12.50 -4.08
N ILE A 110 13.29 11.64 -5.09
CA ILE A 110 13.81 10.28 -4.92
C ILE A 110 15.25 10.26 -4.38
N LYS A 111 16.07 11.30 -4.64
CA LYS A 111 17.44 11.40 -4.10
C LYS A 111 17.46 11.34 -2.57
N SER A 112 16.49 11.97 -1.92
CA SER A 112 16.35 12.00 -0.46
C SER A 112 15.33 10.99 0.07
N HIS A 113 14.39 10.53 -0.77
CA HIS A 113 13.30 9.62 -0.41
C HIS A 113 13.25 8.40 -1.35
N LYS A 114 14.27 7.54 -1.30
CA LYS A 114 14.41 6.39 -2.21
C LYS A 114 13.18 5.47 -2.26
N GLY A 115 12.48 5.31 -1.14
CA GLY A 115 11.25 4.51 -1.05
C GLY A 115 10.06 5.07 -1.84
N ALA A 116 10.12 6.32 -2.31
CA ALA A 116 9.08 6.91 -3.14
C ALA A 116 9.13 6.42 -4.59
N ALA A 117 10.27 5.89 -5.04
CA ALA A 117 10.46 5.48 -6.44
C ALA A 117 9.47 4.42 -6.91
N CYS A 118 8.98 3.55 -6.02
CA CYS A 118 8.01 2.52 -6.37
C CYS A 118 6.60 3.06 -6.64
N PHE A 119 6.29 4.30 -6.27
CA PHE A 119 5.00 4.95 -6.51
C PHE A 119 4.98 5.81 -7.77
N ARG A 120 6.13 6.01 -8.42
CA ARG A 120 6.21 6.73 -9.68
C ARG A 120 5.48 5.95 -10.77
N ASP A 121 4.50 6.59 -11.41
CA ASP A 121 3.70 6.06 -12.52
C ASP A 121 2.92 4.75 -12.18
N LYS A 122 2.76 4.44 -10.87
CA LYS A 122 1.98 3.27 -10.43
C LYS A 122 0.71 3.69 -9.71
N PRO A 123 -0.46 3.13 -10.09
CA PRO A 123 -1.68 3.34 -9.33
C PRO A 123 -1.53 2.74 -7.94
N PHE A 124 -2.08 3.43 -6.94
CA PHE A 124 -2.18 2.94 -5.57
C PHE A 124 -3.65 2.96 -5.11
N PRO A 125 -4.51 2.08 -5.66
CA PRO A 125 -5.96 2.14 -5.44
C PRO A 125 -6.38 2.01 -3.97
N GLN A 126 -5.55 1.36 -3.16
CA GLN A 126 -5.80 1.17 -1.73
C GLN A 126 -5.57 2.45 -0.91
N PHE A 127 -4.98 3.50 -1.50
CA PHE A 127 -4.66 4.74 -0.78
C PHE A 127 -5.87 5.34 -0.07
N ASN A 128 -7.01 5.44 -0.75
CA ASN A 128 -8.23 6.02 -0.17
C ASN A 128 -8.76 5.20 1.03
N ASN A 129 -8.65 3.88 0.96
CA ASN A 129 -9.02 3.00 2.07
C ASN A 129 -8.05 3.16 3.24
N LEU A 130 -6.75 3.26 2.95
CA LEU A 130 -5.71 3.50 3.95
C LEU A 130 -5.85 4.88 4.60
N CYS A 131 -6.26 5.91 3.86
CA CYS A 131 -6.61 7.23 4.42
C CYS A 131 -7.71 7.13 5.46
N LYS A 132 -8.76 6.33 5.21
CA LYS A 132 -9.85 6.12 6.19
C LYS A 132 -9.32 5.43 7.46
N ILE A 133 -8.49 4.40 7.29
CA ILE A 133 -7.99 3.59 8.40
C ILE A 133 -6.95 4.34 9.24
N PHE A 134 -5.99 5.01 8.59
CA PHE A 134 -4.78 5.56 9.23
C PHE A 134 -4.72 7.09 9.26
N GLY A 135 -5.57 7.80 8.52
CA GLY A 135 -5.49 9.24 8.33
C GLY A 135 -6.04 10.07 9.49
N LYS A 136 -6.94 9.52 10.31
CA LYS A 136 -7.71 10.29 11.32
C LYS A 136 -6.85 11.05 12.34
N ASP A 137 -5.74 10.46 12.79
CA ASP A 137 -4.91 11.03 13.87
C ASP A 137 -3.41 11.05 13.48
N ARG A 138 -3.08 11.26 12.20
CA ARG A 138 -1.68 11.41 11.77
C ARG A 138 -1.11 12.72 12.30
N ALA A 139 -0.52 12.67 13.50
CA ALA A 139 0.35 13.74 13.99
C ALA A 139 1.48 13.96 12.96
N THR A 140 1.75 15.23 12.62
CA THR A 140 2.80 15.69 11.70
C THR A 140 4.24 15.44 12.23
N GLY A 141 4.43 14.42 13.07
CA GLY A 141 5.67 14.09 13.72
C GLY A 141 6.70 13.59 12.71
N HIS A 142 7.77 14.36 12.54
CA HIS A 142 9.00 13.99 11.83
C HIS A 142 9.50 12.62 12.34
N GLY A 143 9.32 11.55 11.57
CA GLY A 143 9.74 10.24 12.05
C GLY A 143 9.43 9.07 11.12
N ALA A 144 9.60 9.23 9.80
CA ALA A 144 9.75 8.07 8.93
C ALA A 144 11.18 7.56 9.05
N THR A 145 11.44 6.66 10.00
CA THR A 145 12.68 5.88 9.99
C THR A 145 12.69 5.04 8.71
N ASN A 146 13.58 5.37 7.78
CA ASN A 146 14.02 4.46 6.73
C ASN A 146 14.51 3.17 7.39
N LEU A 147 13.66 2.15 7.46
CA LEU A 147 14.12 0.78 7.67
C LEU A 147 14.34 0.19 6.27
N GLY A 148 15.61 0.12 5.90
CA GLY A 148 16.05 -0.37 4.61
C GLY A 148 15.60 -1.81 4.32
N GLU A 149 15.50 -2.07 3.03
CA GLU A 149 15.53 -3.38 2.35
C GLU A 149 14.57 -4.46 2.86
N ASP A 150 13.44 -4.59 2.16
CA ASP A 150 13.12 -5.85 1.44
C ASP A 150 12.25 -5.45 0.25
N VAL A 151 12.90 -5.17 -0.89
CA VAL A 151 12.22 -5.04 -2.18
C VAL A 151 11.89 -6.47 -2.60
N THR A 152 10.69 -6.95 -2.29
CA THR A 152 10.12 -8.05 -3.07
C THR A 152 9.73 -7.47 -4.41
N GLU A 153 10.48 -7.81 -5.46
CA GLU A 153 10.12 -7.53 -6.85
C GLU A 153 8.72 -8.09 -7.15
N GLU A 154 7.72 -7.22 -7.10
CA GLU A 154 6.41 -7.46 -7.69
C GLU A 154 6.57 -7.31 -9.21
N THR A 155 7.09 -8.37 -9.85
CA THR A 155 7.08 -8.53 -11.31
C THR A 155 5.64 -8.73 -11.76
N GLN A 156 5.00 -7.66 -12.21
CA GLN A 156 3.84 -7.75 -13.10
C GLN A 156 4.37 -7.96 -14.52
N ARG A 157 4.40 -9.22 -14.94
CA ARG A 157 4.66 -9.60 -16.33
C ARG A 157 3.39 -9.30 -17.15
N SER A 158 3.31 -8.12 -17.75
CA SER A 158 2.37 -7.86 -18.84
C SER A 158 2.81 -8.67 -20.06
N LEU A 159 1.95 -9.58 -20.52
CA LEU A 159 2.12 -10.36 -21.76
C LEU A 159 2.13 -9.40 -22.98
N PRO A 160 2.86 -9.72 -24.05
CA PRO A 160 2.71 -9.00 -25.31
C PRO A 160 1.37 -9.40 -25.94
N VAL A 161 0.52 -8.41 -26.22
CA VAL A 161 -0.65 -8.61 -27.07
C VAL A 161 -0.17 -8.46 -28.51
N ASP A 162 0.06 -9.58 -29.18
CA ASP A 162 0.13 -9.61 -30.64
C ASP A 162 -1.27 -9.30 -31.18
N VAL A 163 -1.42 -8.16 -31.86
CA VAL A 163 -2.59 -7.90 -32.71
C VAL A 163 -2.09 -7.74 -34.14
N GLU A 164 -2.38 -8.77 -34.93
CA GLU A 164 -2.38 -8.79 -36.38
C GLU A 164 -3.19 -7.61 -36.97
N GLY A 165 -2.61 -6.97 -37.97
CA GLY A 165 -3.20 -6.82 -39.31
C GLY A 165 -4.61 -6.22 -39.43
N MET A 166 -4.66 -4.90 -39.56
CA MET A 166 -5.64 -4.09 -40.30
C MET A 166 -5.11 -2.64 -40.19
N GLU A 167 -5.06 -1.73 -41.17
CA GLU A 167 -5.93 -1.32 -42.29
C GLU A 167 -5.00 -0.52 -43.27
N ASP A 168 -5.21 -0.49 -44.59
CA ASP A 168 -6.06 0.47 -45.33
C ASP A 168 -6.34 -0.15 -46.73
N ILE A 169 -7.57 -0.40 -47.21
CA ILE A 169 -8.74 0.45 -47.52
C ILE A 169 -8.45 1.52 -48.59
N PHE A 170 -9.08 1.30 -49.76
CA PHE A 170 -9.65 2.24 -50.75
C PHE A 170 -9.00 3.64 -50.86
N GLU A 171 -8.48 4.05 -52.02
CA GLU A 171 -9.15 4.17 -53.33
C GLU A 171 -8.15 4.15 -54.49
#